data_AF-A0A6I9RMT6-F1
#
_entry.id   AF-A0A6I9RMT6-F1
#
_cell.length_a   1.000
_cell.length_b   1.000
_cell.length_c   1.000
_cell.angle_alpha   90.00
_cell.angle_beta   90.00
_cell.angle_gamma   90.00
#
_symmetry.space_group_name_H-M   'P 1'
#
loop_
_entity.id
_entity.type
_entity.pdbx_description
1 polymer ?
#
loop_
_entity_poly.entity_id
_entity_poly.type
_entity_poly.pdbx_seq_one_letter_code
_entity_poly.pdbx_strand_id
1 'polypeptide(L)'
;MATPFNAILVLSILISSCLSSAAQTCSSYTFSNSKVFSSCTELPHLGASLYHNYTASTNTLNIAFKAPQTSKGWIAWGLNPNGAKMVGSQVIVAFFHSNGSMVAYPTQLDSYAPSMAPEKLSFPVSDVSTEYINKEMIIFATLGLVGGGSKFNHVWQEGSTVLNDVPEAHSTTGENIQSLGTIDFQ
;
A
#
# COMPACT_ATOMS: atom_id res chain seq x y z
N MET A 1 -17.48 55.27 48.06
CA MET A 1 -18.23 54.35 47.18
C MET A 1 -17.27 53.79 46.16
N ALA A 2 -16.86 52.53 46.31
CA ALA A 2 -16.09 51.81 45.31
C ALA A 2 -16.49 50.33 45.43
N THR A 3 -17.22 49.83 44.44
CA THR A 3 -17.61 48.42 44.33
C THR A 3 -16.54 47.69 43.51
N PRO A 4 -16.06 46.50 43.93
CA PRO A 4 -15.15 45.72 43.12
C PRO A 4 -15.93 45.02 41.99
N PHE A 5 -15.38 45.10 40.78
CA PHE A 5 -15.90 44.45 39.59
C PHE A 5 -15.44 42.98 39.61
N ASN A 6 -16.37 42.04 39.80
CA ASN A 6 -16.08 40.60 39.74
C ASN A 6 -15.89 40.18 38.28
N ALA A 7 -14.67 39.81 37.91
CA ALA A 7 -14.39 39.17 36.62
C ALA A 7 -14.83 37.70 36.68
N ILE A 8 -15.93 37.37 35.99
CA ILE A 8 -16.39 35.98 35.82
C ILE A 8 -15.63 35.40 34.63
N LEU A 9 -14.67 34.52 34.90
CA LEU A 9 -13.95 33.74 33.89
C LEU A 9 -14.82 32.53 33.50
N VAL A 10 -15.49 32.60 32.35
CA VAL A 10 -16.25 31.47 31.79
C VAL A 10 -15.26 30.54 31.08
N LEU A 11 -14.97 29.39 31.69
CA LEU A 11 -14.12 28.35 31.12
C LEU A 11 -14.96 27.47 30.17
N SER A 12 -14.87 27.72 28.87
CA SER A 12 -15.50 26.89 27.84
C SER A 12 -14.76 25.56 27.69
N ILE A 13 -15.31 24.48 28.24
CA ILE A 13 -14.82 23.12 28.05
C ILE A 13 -15.31 22.63 26.68
N LEU A 14 -14.43 22.67 25.68
CA LEU A 14 -14.66 22.01 24.39
C LEU A 14 -14.54 20.50 24.60
N ILE A 15 -15.68 19.82 24.63
CA ILE A 15 -15.77 18.35 24.67
C ILE A 15 -15.33 17.86 23.28
N SER A 16 -14.06 17.49 23.16
CA SER A 16 -13.53 16.82 21.97
C SER A 16 -14.21 15.47 21.82
N SER A 17 -15.11 15.38 20.84
CA SER A 17 -15.74 14.12 20.45
C SER A 17 -14.72 13.34 19.62
N CYS A 18 -13.84 12.60 20.28
CA CYS A 18 -13.02 11.60 19.60
C CYS A 18 -13.98 10.52 19.09
N LEU A 19 -14.42 10.64 17.83
CA LEU A 19 -15.00 9.50 17.12
C LEU A 19 -13.85 8.50 16.91
N SER A 20 -13.68 7.60 17.88
CA SER A 20 -12.89 6.40 17.67
C SER A 20 -13.57 5.61 16.56
N SER A 21 -13.07 5.74 15.33
CA SER A 21 -13.33 4.74 14.30
C SER A 21 -12.92 3.40 14.91
N ALA A 22 -13.86 2.48 15.08
CA ALA A 22 -13.52 1.13 15.48
C ALA A 22 -12.54 0.62 14.42
N ALA A 23 -11.26 0.48 14.79
CA ALA A 23 -10.26 -0.09 13.90
C ALA A 23 -10.71 -1.52 13.60
N GLN A 24 -11.40 -1.70 12.48
CA GLN A 24 -11.56 -3.02 11.89
C GLN A 24 -10.14 -3.44 11.54
N THR A 25 -9.60 -4.38 12.31
CA THR A 25 -8.35 -5.03 11.95
C THR A 25 -8.52 -5.56 10.52
N CYS A 26 -7.53 -5.35 9.65
CA CYS A 26 -7.63 -5.76 8.26
C CYS A 26 -8.01 -7.24 8.08
N SER A 27 -7.78 -8.10 9.09
CA SER A 27 -8.22 -9.50 9.16
C SER A 27 -9.72 -9.75 8.96
N SER A 28 -10.59 -8.74 9.11
CA SER A 28 -12.03 -8.85 8.87
C SER A 28 -12.45 -8.62 7.41
N TYR A 29 -11.52 -8.22 6.55
CA TYR A 29 -11.83 -7.91 5.15
C TYR A 29 -12.11 -9.17 4.34
N THR A 30 -13.21 -9.16 3.58
CA THR A 30 -13.59 -10.24 2.66
C THR A 30 -13.39 -9.79 1.22
N PHE A 31 -12.56 -10.50 0.47
CA PHE A 31 -12.29 -10.18 -0.94
C PHE A 31 -13.41 -10.66 -1.85
N SER A 32 -13.73 -9.86 -2.87
CA SER A 32 -14.82 -10.14 -3.81
C SER A 32 -14.56 -11.38 -4.68
N ASN A 33 -13.29 -11.67 -4.96
CA ASN A 33 -12.82 -12.81 -5.74
C ASN A 33 -12.73 -14.14 -4.94
N SER A 34 -13.29 -14.19 -3.73
CA SER A 34 -13.25 -15.38 -2.85
C SER A 34 -11.84 -15.83 -2.44
N LYS A 35 -10.79 -15.01 -2.68
CA LYS A 35 -9.46 -15.27 -2.10
C LYS A 35 -9.51 -15.06 -0.59
N VAL A 36 -8.87 -15.98 0.13
CA VAL A 36 -8.77 -15.96 1.59
C VAL A 36 -7.31 -15.86 1.97
N PHE A 37 -7.00 -14.96 2.89
CA PHE A 37 -5.65 -14.77 3.43
C PHE A 37 -5.66 -15.01 4.94
N SER A 38 -4.72 -15.81 5.44
CA SER A 38 -4.58 -16.17 6.86
C SER A 38 -3.91 -15.06 7.66
N SER A 39 -3.11 -14.23 7.00
CA SER A 39 -2.32 -13.19 7.62
C SER A 39 -2.65 -11.83 7.02
N CYS A 40 -2.65 -10.80 7.87
CA CYS A 40 -2.78 -9.42 7.43
C CYS A 40 -1.93 -8.49 8.31
N THR A 41 -1.37 -7.47 7.67
CA THR A 41 -0.57 -6.41 8.29
C THR A 41 -1.09 -5.06 7.83
N GLU A 42 -1.51 -4.22 8.78
CA GLU A 42 -1.69 -2.79 8.52
C GLU A 42 -0.32 -2.15 8.38
N LEU A 43 -0.05 -1.51 7.25
CA LEU A 43 1.21 -0.83 7.03
C LEU A 43 1.18 0.54 7.72
N PRO A 44 2.29 1.04 8.25
CA PRO A 44 2.29 2.24 9.08
C PRO A 44 1.86 3.54 8.36
N HIS A 45 1.80 3.53 7.04
CA HIS A 45 1.66 4.73 6.19
C HIS A 45 0.73 4.47 5.01
N LEU A 46 0.15 5.55 4.47
CA LEU A 46 -0.72 5.54 3.29
C LEU A 46 -2.04 4.76 3.47
N GLY A 47 -2.42 4.44 4.70
CA GLY A 47 -3.62 3.66 5.01
C GLY A 47 -3.65 2.29 4.31
N ALA A 48 -2.48 1.76 3.99
CA ALA A 48 -2.34 0.55 3.20
C ALA A 48 -2.31 -0.70 4.08
N SER A 49 -2.79 -1.82 3.55
CA SER A 49 -2.75 -3.12 4.22
C SER A 49 -2.19 -4.17 3.28
N LEU A 50 -1.43 -5.11 3.83
CA LEU A 50 -0.92 -6.26 3.12
C LEU A 50 -1.47 -7.56 3.71
N TYR A 51 -2.12 -8.33 2.88
CA TYR A 51 -2.65 -9.65 3.17
C TYR A 51 -1.76 -10.70 2.52
N HIS A 52 -1.51 -11.81 3.20
CA HIS A 52 -0.67 -12.85 2.63
C HIS A 52 -0.96 -14.26 3.12
N ASN A 53 -0.61 -15.23 2.27
CA ASN A 53 -0.43 -16.64 2.60
C ASN A 53 0.94 -17.08 2.11
N TYR A 54 1.81 -17.48 3.03
CA TYR A 54 3.12 -18.01 2.70
C TYR A 54 3.14 -19.53 2.80
N THR A 55 3.62 -20.19 1.75
CA THR A 55 3.78 -21.65 1.69
C THR A 55 5.26 -21.99 1.63
N ALA A 56 5.83 -22.37 2.77
CA ALA A 56 7.26 -22.62 2.91
C ALA A 56 7.78 -23.78 2.04
N SER A 57 6.97 -24.83 1.83
CA SER A 57 7.37 -26.00 1.02
C SER A 57 7.61 -25.69 -0.46
N THR A 58 6.93 -24.66 -0.99
CA THR A 58 7.06 -24.21 -2.39
C THR A 58 7.68 -22.82 -2.50
N ASN A 59 8.10 -22.24 -1.37
CA ASN A 59 8.55 -20.86 -1.23
C ASN A 59 7.66 -19.84 -1.97
N THR A 60 6.34 -20.03 -1.88
CA THR A 60 5.35 -19.26 -2.63
C THR A 60 4.61 -18.32 -1.69
N LEU A 61 4.46 -17.07 -2.11
CA LEU A 61 3.76 -16.03 -1.39
C LEU A 61 2.58 -15.54 -2.21
N ASN A 62 1.36 -15.79 -1.74
CA ASN A 62 0.17 -15.15 -2.30
C ASN A 62 -0.06 -13.86 -1.54
N ILE A 63 -0.30 -12.75 -2.24
CA ILE A 63 -0.58 -11.44 -1.62
C ILE A 63 -1.90 -10.84 -2.09
N ALA A 64 -2.46 -10.00 -1.24
CA ALA A 64 -3.30 -8.88 -1.65
C ALA A 64 -2.76 -7.61 -0.99
N PHE A 65 -2.35 -6.63 -1.78
CA PHE A 65 -1.99 -5.29 -1.29
C PHE A 65 -3.14 -4.33 -1.57
N LYS A 66 -3.67 -3.71 -0.52
CA LYS A 66 -4.82 -2.81 -0.59
C LYS A 66 -4.42 -1.43 -0.11
N ALA A 67 -4.81 -0.38 -0.82
CA ALA A 67 -4.64 0.99 -0.37
C ALA A 67 -5.78 1.90 -0.87
N PRO A 68 -6.17 2.94 -0.10
CA PRO A 68 -7.07 3.98 -0.54
C PRO A 68 -6.52 4.69 -1.80
N GLN A 69 -7.35 4.87 -2.82
CA GLN A 69 -6.95 5.60 -4.02
C GLN A 69 -8.16 6.10 -4.83
N THR A 70 -7.97 7.18 -5.58
CA THR A 70 -8.92 7.66 -6.59
C THR A 70 -8.73 6.92 -7.92
N SER A 71 -9.73 6.95 -8.80
CA SER A 71 -9.59 6.35 -10.14
C SER A 71 -8.55 7.03 -11.05
N LYS A 72 -7.94 8.14 -10.62
CA LYS A 72 -6.88 8.86 -11.36
C LYS A 72 -5.47 8.53 -10.88
N GLY A 73 -5.36 7.89 -9.72
CA GLY A 73 -4.09 7.57 -9.11
C GLY A 73 -3.62 6.15 -9.44
N TRP A 74 -2.57 5.76 -8.74
CA TRP A 74 -1.96 4.44 -8.83
C TRP A 74 -1.50 3.99 -7.45
N ILE A 75 -1.35 2.69 -7.28
CA ILE A 75 -0.73 2.08 -6.10
C ILE A 75 0.34 1.10 -6.54
N ALA A 76 1.38 0.92 -5.72
CA ALA A 76 2.41 -0.07 -5.98
C ALA A 76 2.89 -0.73 -4.69
N TRP A 77 3.22 -2.01 -4.77
CA TRP A 77 3.86 -2.75 -3.69
C TRP A 77 4.89 -3.71 -4.25
N GLY A 78 6.00 -3.90 -3.53
CA GLY A 78 6.96 -4.92 -3.90
C GLY A 78 8.14 -5.07 -2.98
N LEU A 79 9.07 -5.92 -3.40
CA LEU A 79 10.23 -6.32 -2.62
C LEU A 79 11.48 -5.60 -3.13
N ASN A 80 12.41 -5.30 -2.23
CA ASN A 80 13.72 -4.77 -2.59
C ASN A 80 14.83 -5.69 -2.08
N PRO A 81 15.48 -6.47 -2.96
CA PRO A 81 16.60 -7.34 -2.59
C PRO A 81 17.83 -6.58 -2.05
N ASN A 82 17.95 -5.28 -2.37
CA ASN A 82 19.12 -4.44 -2.10
C ASN A 82 18.96 -3.53 -0.86
N GLY A 83 17.86 -3.67 -0.10
CA GLY A 83 17.58 -2.92 1.13
C GLY A 83 16.25 -2.17 1.12
N ALA A 84 15.78 -1.69 2.27
CA ALA A 84 14.55 -0.92 2.39
C ALA A 84 14.73 0.52 1.83
N LYS A 85 14.58 0.67 0.51
CA LYS A 85 14.69 1.94 -0.24
C LYS A 85 13.94 1.82 -1.57
N MET A 86 13.66 2.94 -2.25
CA MET A 86 12.98 2.92 -3.55
C MET A 86 13.83 2.24 -4.63
N VAL A 87 15.05 2.73 -4.85
CA VAL A 87 15.93 2.23 -5.93
C VAL A 87 16.34 0.78 -5.70
N GLY A 88 16.16 -0.05 -6.73
CA GLY A 88 16.36 -1.50 -6.70
C GLY A 88 15.13 -2.31 -6.30
N SER A 89 13.98 -1.65 -6.06
CA SER A 89 12.73 -2.36 -5.77
C SER A 89 12.13 -2.96 -7.03
N GLN A 90 11.47 -4.09 -6.85
CA GLN A 90 10.79 -4.85 -7.87
C GLN A 90 9.33 -4.96 -7.44
N VAL A 91 8.47 -4.23 -8.13
CA VAL A 91 7.11 -3.91 -7.66
C VAL A 91 6.07 -4.36 -8.65
N ILE A 92 4.86 -4.53 -8.16
CA ILE A 92 3.66 -4.63 -8.98
C ILE A 92 2.93 -3.31 -8.79
N VAL A 93 2.60 -2.65 -9.90
CA VAL A 93 1.86 -1.38 -9.92
C VAL A 93 0.47 -1.63 -10.47
N ALA A 94 -0.52 -0.90 -9.97
CA ALA A 94 -1.89 -0.94 -10.48
C ALA A 94 -2.51 0.44 -10.60
N PHE A 95 -3.29 0.63 -11.67
CA PHE A 95 -3.96 1.89 -11.99
C PHE A 95 -5.02 1.68 -13.09
N PHE A 96 -5.78 2.74 -13.39
CA PHE A 96 -6.69 2.76 -14.54
C PHE A 96 -5.97 3.27 -15.79
N HIS A 97 -6.00 2.47 -16.87
CA HIS A 97 -5.70 2.95 -18.20
C HIS A 97 -6.71 4.03 -18.65
N SER A 98 -6.29 4.84 -19.61
CA SER A 98 -7.07 5.85 -20.31
C SER A 98 -8.33 5.29 -20.96
N ASN A 99 -8.34 4.00 -21.32
CA ASN A 99 -9.50 3.28 -21.84
C ASN A 99 -10.50 2.84 -20.74
N GLY A 100 -10.25 3.15 -19.47
CA GLY A 100 -11.09 2.81 -18.32
C GLY A 100 -10.90 1.41 -17.75
N SER A 101 -10.07 0.57 -18.37
CA SER A 101 -9.69 -0.73 -17.79
C SER A 101 -8.70 -0.53 -16.64
N MET A 102 -8.84 -1.33 -15.59
CA MET A 102 -7.86 -1.37 -14.52
C MET A 102 -6.80 -2.42 -14.87
N VAL A 103 -5.52 -2.08 -14.69
CA VAL A 103 -4.39 -2.96 -14.99
C VAL A 103 -3.52 -3.13 -13.76
N ALA A 104 -2.82 -4.26 -13.70
CA ALA A 104 -1.72 -4.46 -12.80
C ALA A 104 -0.60 -5.24 -13.50
N TYR A 105 0.64 -4.84 -13.29
CA TYR A 105 1.79 -5.50 -13.89
C TYR A 105 3.08 -5.29 -13.08
N PRO A 106 4.05 -6.21 -13.17
CA PRO A 106 5.36 -6.04 -12.57
C PRO A 106 6.21 -5.00 -13.31
N THR A 107 7.00 -4.21 -12.58
CA THR A 107 7.98 -3.25 -13.08
C THR A 107 9.15 -3.14 -12.10
N GLN A 108 10.30 -2.63 -12.57
CA GLN A 108 11.46 -2.35 -11.72
C GLN A 108 11.62 -0.84 -11.45
N LEU A 109 12.09 -0.50 -10.25
CA LEU A 109 12.43 0.87 -9.85
C LEU A 109 13.96 1.00 -9.84
N ASP A 110 14.56 1.13 -11.02
CA ASP A 110 16.03 1.20 -11.21
C ASP A 110 16.63 2.57 -10.86
N SER A 111 15.79 3.59 -10.70
CA SER A 111 16.15 4.96 -10.41
C SER A 111 15.02 5.68 -9.67
N TYR A 112 15.18 6.97 -9.39
CA TYR A 112 14.11 7.83 -8.85
C TYR A 112 13.11 8.31 -9.91
N ALA A 113 13.39 8.06 -11.20
CA ALA A 113 12.51 8.35 -12.32
C ALA A 113 12.50 7.15 -13.29
N PRO A 114 12.04 5.97 -12.84
CA PRO A 114 12.04 4.76 -13.66
C PRO A 114 11.01 4.90 -14.79
N SER A 115 11.14 4.05 -15.83
CA SER A 115 10.23 4.07 -16.98
C SER A 115 8.78 3.70 -16.64
N MET A 116 8.58 2.99 -15.53
CA MET A 116 7.30 2.37 -15.11
C MET A 116 6.69 1.42 -16.16
N ALA A 117 7.47 0.99 -17.15
CA ALA A 117 7.05 0.03 -18.16
C ALA A 117 7.00 -1.40 -17.59
N PRO A 118 6.11 -2.28 -18.08
CA PRO A 118 6.09 -3.67 -17.66
C PRO A 118 7.44 -4.36 -17.85
N GLU A 119 7.96 -5.00 -16.80
CA GLU A 119 9.24 -5.69 -16.82
C GLU A 119 9.21 -6.97 -15.99
N LYS A 120 10.02 -7.95 -16.39
CA LYS A 120 10.19 -9.19 -15.63
C LYS A 120 10.99 -8.93 -14.35
N LEU A 121 10.55 -9.51 -13.24
CA LEU A 121 11.27 -9.47 -11.97
C LEU A 121 12.29 -10.62 -11.87
N SER A 122 13.26 -10.47 -10.98
CA SER A 122 14.26 -11.48 -10.62
C SER A 122 13.65 -12.71 -9.92
N PHE A 123 12.37 -12.64 -9.58
CA PHE A 123 11.58 -13.73 -9.02
C PHE A 123 10.31 -13.95 -9.86
N PRO A 124 9.79 -15.20 -9.93
CA PRO A 124 8.53 -15.47 -10.62
C PRO A 124 7.37 -14.69 -10.01
N VAL A 125 6.54 -14.12 -10.88
CA VAL A 125 5.26 -13.50 -10.52
C VAL A 125 4.19 -14.09 -11.43
N SER A 126 3.10 -14.59 -10.84
CA SER A 126 1.93 -15.12 -11.53
C SER A 126 0.65 -14.60 -10.90
N ASP A 127 -0.49 -14.93 -11.53
CA ASP A 127 -1.84 -14.66 -11.01
C ASP A 127 -2.06 -13.20 -10.63
N VAL A 128 -1.44 -12.29 -11.39
CA VAL A 128 -1.58 -10.84 -11.20
C VAL A 128 -2.97 -10.43 -11.62
N SER A 129 -3.71 -9.82 -10.70
CA SER A 129 -5.00 -9.21 -10.97
C SER A 129 -5.20 -7.98 -10.09
N THR A 130 -6.22 -7.19 -10.41
CA THR A 130 -6.51 -5.97 -9.66
C THR A 130 -8.00 -5.71 -9.54
N GLU A 131 -8.39 -5.06 -8.46
CA GLU A 131 -9.76 -4.62 -8.18
C GLU A 131 -9.79 -3.16 -7.73
N TYR A 132 -10.86 -2.46 -8.09
CA TYR A 132 -11.17 -1.14 -7.54
C TYR A 132 -12.57 -1.18 -6.94
N ILE A 133 -12.65 -1.06 -5.63
CA ILE A 133 -13.90 -1.13 -4.88
C ILE A 133 -13.85 -0.15 -3.72
N ASN A 134 -14.94 0.57 -3.46
CA ASN A 134 -15.07 1.47 -2.31
C ASN A 134 -13.94 2.51 -2.17
N LYS A 135 -13.41 3.02 -3.29
CA LYS A 135 -12.25 3.95 -3.33
C LYS A 135 -10.94 3.35 -2.80
N GLU A 136 -10.81 2.03 -2.89
CA GLU A 136 -9.58 1.31 -2.61
C GLU A 136 -9.16 0.56 -3.88
N MET A 137 -7.85 0.56 -4.16
CA MET A 137 -7.25 -0.32 -5.15
C MET A 137 -6.67 -1.54 -4.45
N ILE A 138 -6.77 -2.70 -5.09
CA ILE A 138 -6.24 -3.97 -4.58
C ILE A 138 -5.41 -4.64 -5.66
N ILE A 139 -4.15 -4.94 -5.36
CA ILE A 139 -3.26 -5.76 -6.18
C ILE A 139 -3.26 -7.18 -5.62
N PHE A 140 -3.56 -8.17 -6.44
CA PHE A 140 -3.34 -9.58 -6.13
C PHE A 140 -2.18 -10.11 -6.94
N ALA A 141 -1.37 -10.98 -6.35
CA ALA A 141 -0.32 -11.69 -7.07
C ALA A 141 0.15 -12.93 -6.30
N THR A 142 0.84 -13.81 -7.02
CA THR A 142 1.58 -14.94 -6.48
C THR A 142 3.06 -14.75 -6.81
N LEU A 143 3.92 -14.73 -5.79
CA LEU A 143 5.35 -14.50 -5.91
C LEU A 143 6.09 -15.80 -5.55
N GLY A 144 7.04 -16.21 -6.39
CA GLY A 144 8.01 -17.25 -6.04
C GLY A 144 9.20 -16.61 -5.35
N LEU A 145 9.32 -16.70 -4.03
CA LEU A 145 10.41 -16.08 -3.31
C LEU A 145 11.72 -16.79 -3.67
N VAL A 146 12.73 -16.06 -4.14
CA VAL A 146 14.05 -16.61 -4.52
C VAL A 146 15.06 -16.18 -3.46
N GLY A 147 15.91 -17.09 -2.99
CA GLY A 147 16.96 -16.82 -1.99
C GLY A 147 16.75 -17.45 -0.62
N GLY A 148 15.57 -18.05 -0.38
CA GLY A 148 15.23 -18.70 0.90
C GLY A 148 14.93 -17.71 2.02
N GLY A 149 14.11 -18.14 2.99
CA GLY A 149 13.67 -17.32 4.12
C GLY A 149 12.35 -16.59 3.88
N SER A 150 11.82 -16.02 4.95
CA SER A 150 10.51 -15.34 4.99
C SER A 150 10.61 -13.84 5.23
N LYS A 151 11.82 -13.32 5.48
CA LYS A 151 12.08 -11.90 5.77
C LYS A 151 12.57 -11.16 4.53
N PHE A 152 11.85 -10.10 4.16
CA PHE A 152 12.17 -9.31 2.97
C PHE A 152 12.06 -7.82 3.28
N ASN A 153 12.88 -7.01 2.61
CA ASN A 153 12.60 -5.59 2.53
C ASN A 153 11.51 -5.37 1.50
N HIS A 154 10.59 -4.48 1.83
CA HIS A 154 9.50 -4.09 0.94
C HIS A 154 9.34 -2.58 0.88
N VAL A 155 8.65 -2.14 -0.15
CA VAL A 155 8.20 -0.76 -0.32
C VAL A 155 6.75 -0.78 -0.76
N TRP A 156 6.02 0.26 -0.39
CA TRP A 156 4.68 0.50 -0.90
C TRP A 156 4.54 1.98 -1.22
N GLN A 157 3.77 2.28 -2.25
CA GLN A 157 3.58 3.66 -2.70
C GLN A 157 2.18 3.85 -3.25
N GLU A 158 1.78 5.11 -3.26
CA GLU A 158 0.64 5.62 -3.99
C GLU A 158 1.04 6.91 -4.71
N GLY A 159 0.39 7.21 -5.83
CA GLY A 159 0.47 8.51 -6.47
C GLY A 159 -0.86 8.93 -7.06
N SER A 160 -1.10 10.23 -7.15
CA SER A 160 -2.42 10.79 -7.49
C SER A 160 -2.69 10.94 -8.99
N THR A 161 -1.69 10.69 -9.83
CA THR A 161 -1.74 10.98 -11.27
C THR A 161 -1.18 9.84 -12.11
N VAL A 162 -1.90 9.49 -13.17
CA VAL A 162 -1.43 8.69 -14.29
C VAL A 162 -1.59 9.54 -15.55
N LEU A 163 -0.53 9.65 -16.35
CA LEU A 163 -0.53 10.41 -17.60
C LEU A 163 -0.08 9.50 -18.74
N ASN A 164 -0.85 9.48 -19.84
CA ASN A 164 -0.56 8.64 -21.00
C ASN A 164 -0.33 7.16 -20.65
N ASP A 165 -1.14 6.62 -19.74
CA ASP A 165 -1.02 5.25 -19.21
C ASP A 165 0.29 4.96 -18.47
N VAL A 166 0.95 5.99 -17.95
CA VAL A 166 2.16 5.89 -17.13
C VAL A 166 1.90 6.50 -15.75
N PRO A 167 2.17 5.76 -14.65
CA PRO A 167 2.19 6.31 -13.29
C PRO A 167 3.17 7.48 -13.17
N GLU A 168 2.68 8.64 -12.75
CA GLU A 168 3.53 9.83 -12.52
C GLU A 168 4.19 9.78 -11.14
N ALA A 169 5.18 10.65 -10.93
CA ALA A 169 5.89 10.75 -9.66
C ALA A 169 4.93 10.98 -8.48
N HIS A 170 5.14 10.22 -7.40
CA HIS A 170 4.45 10.43 -6.13
C HIS A 170 5.09 11.57 -5.32
N SER A 171 4.47 11.94 -4.19
CA SER A 171 5.06 12.92 -3.26
C SER A 171 6.44 12.46 -2.79
N THR A 172 7.45 13.33 -2.85
CA THR A 172 8.80 13.06 -2.36
C THR A 172 8.97 13.48 -0.89
N THR A 173 7.87 13.56 -0.14
CA THR A 173 7.83 13.97 1.27
C THR A 173 6.75 13.18 2.02
N GLY A 174 6.77 13.25 3.35
CA GLY A 174 5.73 12.67 4.19
C GLY A 174 5.67 11.15 4.14
N GLU A 175 4.47 10.60 4.08
CA GLU A 175 4.23 9.15 4.18
C GLU A 175 4.88 8.35 3.06
N ASN A 176 4.96 8.88 1.83
CA ASN A 176 5.60 8.18 0.71
C ASN A 176 7.08 7.86 0.98
N ILE A 177 7.86 8.79 1.55
CA ILE A 177 9.28 8.52 1.86
C ILE A 177 9.46 7.61 3.08
N GLN A 178 8.41 7.44 3.88
CA GLN A 178 8.38 6.55 5.04
C GLN A 178 7.84 5.15 4.69
N SER A 179 7.28 4.97 3.49
CA SER A 179 6.61 3.73 3.06
C SER A 179 7.58 2.66 2.56
N LEU A 180 8.49 2.28 3.45
CA LEU A 180 9.48 1.24 3.29
C LEU A 180 9.68 0.51 4.63
N GLY A 181 10.12 -0.74 4.57
CA GLY A 181 10.34 -1.51 5.78
C GLY A 181 10.83 -2.93 5.53
N THR A 182 10.78 -3.74 6.59
CA THR A 182 11.04 -5.18 6.53
C THR A 182 9.80 -5.91 7.00
N ILE A 183 9.45 -7.00 6.33
CA ILE A 183 8.34 -7.87 6.68
C ILE A 183 8.80 -9.31 6.79
N ASP A 184 8.23 -10.05 7.74
CA ASP A 184 8.35 -11.50 7.87
C ASP A 184 7.02 -12.14 7.49
N PHE A 185 7.04 -13.07 6.54
CA PHE A 185 5.84 -13.75 6.03
C PHE A 185 5.53 -15.09 6.73
N GLN A 186 6.27 -15.44 7.79
CA GLN A 186 6.00 -16.62 8.62
C GLN A 186 4.98 -16.34 9.73
#